data_AF-W0EXZ7-F1
#
_entry.id   AF-W0EXZ7-F1
#
_cell.length_a   1.000
_cell.length_b   1.000
_cell.length_c   1.000
_cell.angle_alpha   90.00
_cell.angle_beta   90.00
_cell.angle_gamma   90.00
#
_symmetry.space_group_name_H-M   'P 1'
#
loop_
_entity.id
_entity.type
_entity.pdbx_description
1 polymer ?
#
loop_
_entity_poly.entity_id
_entity_poly.type
_entity_poly.pdbx_seq_one_letter_code
_entity_poly.pdbx_strand_id
1 'polypeptide(L)' 'MLLPRHFSLECNDNIVNDSKAALIKNDILDNKAGEISFQNPIYAYWLKTEYFAK' A
#
# COMPACT_ATOMS: atom_id res chain seq x y z
N MET A 1 5.62 -12.27 31.93
CA MET A 1 6.46 -11.49 30.99
C MET A 1 6.01 -11.83 29.57
N LEU A 2 5.42 -10.88 28.86
CA LEU A 2 5.08 -11.04 27.44
C LEU A 2 6.29 -10.57 26.65
N LEU A 3 6.90 -11.47 25.87
CA LEU A 3 8.03 -11.12 25.01
C LEU A 3 7.59 -10.08 23.97
N PRO A 4 8.45 -9.10 23.62
CA PRO A 4 8.16 -8.17 22.55
C PRO A 4 7.94 -8.96 21.25
N ARG A 5 6.80 -8.79 20.58
CA ARG A 5 6.63 -9.28 19.21
C ARG A 5 7.61 -8.51 18.33
N HIS A 6 8.72 -9.16 17.99
CA HIS A 6 9.66 -8.66 17.01
C HIS A 6 8.97 -8.71 15.64
N PHE A 7 8.41 -7.59 15.19
CA PHE A 7 7.89 -7.48 13.83
C PHE A 7 9.09 -7.29 12.89
N SER A 8 9.54 -8.37 12.24
CA SER A 8 10.48 -8.25 11.12
C SER A 8 9.69 -7.74 9.91
N LEU A 9 9.91 -6.49 9.50
CA LEU A 9 9.40 -5.93 8.25
C LEU A 9 10.27 -6.40 7.09
N GLU A 10 10.47 -7.72 6.96
CA GLU A 10 11.04 -8.28 5.75
C GLU A 10 9.98 -8.17 4.66
N CYS A 11 10.22 -7.30 3.67
CA CYS A 11 9.40 -7.19 2.46
C CYS A 11 9.43 -8.53 1.71
N ASN A 12 8.53 -9.42 2.09
CA ASN A 12 8.18 -10.62 1.33
C ASN A 12 6.83 -10.38 0.64
N ASP A 13 6.56 -11.11 -0.43
CA ASP A 13 5.35 -11.01 -1.26
C ASP A 13 4.05 -11.00 -0.44
N ASN A 14 4.05 -11.68 0.72
CA ASN A 14 2.94 -11.69 1.66
C ASN A 14 2.62 -10.30 2.20
N ILE A 15 3.62 -9.52 2.65
CA ILE A 15 3.40 -8.18 3.21
C ILE A 15 2.92 -7.22 2.12
N VAL A 16 3.46 -7.34 0.91
CA VAL A 16 3.04 -6.55 -0.25
C VAL A 16 1.59 -6.85 -0.61
N ASN A 17 1.21 -8.13 -0.65
CA ASN A 17 -0.16 -8.54 -0.98
C ASN A 17 -1.16 -8.14 0.12
N ASP A 18 -0.81 -8.31 1.39
CA ASP A 18 -1.66 -7.90 2.52
C ASP A 18 -1.86 -6.37 2.53
N SER A 19 -0.80 -5.62 2.26
CA SER A 19 -0.87 -4.16 2.14
C SER A 19 -1.74 -3.73 0.97
N LYS A 20 -1.59 -4.37 -0.20
CA LYS A 20 -2.46 -4.13 -1.37
C LYS A 20 -3.93 -4.41 -1.04
N ALA A 21 -4.23 -5.55 -0.40
CA ALA A 21 -5.58 -5.92 -0.03
C ALA A 21 -6.20 -4.92 0.97
N ALA A 22 -5.42 -4.47 1.95
CA ALA A 22 -5.85 -3.44 2.89
C ALA A 22 -6.13 -2.11 2.18
N LEU A 23 -5.27 -1.68 1.26
CA LEU A 23 -5.46 -0.42 0.51
C LEU A 23 -6.67 -0.47 -0.43
N ILE A 24 -6.97 -1.63 -1.03
CA ILE A 24 -8.19 -1.83 -1.81
C ILE A 24 -9.42 -1.78 -0.91
N LYS A 25 -9.39 -2.46 0.24
CA LYS A 25 -10.50 -2.47 1.20
C LYS A 25 -10.83 -1.09 1.77
N ASN A 26 -9.85 -0.20 1.84
CA ASN A 26 -10.03 1.17 2.34
C ASN A 26 -10.31 2.18 1.22
N ASP A 27 -10.67 1.73 0.01
CA ASP A 27 -11.04 2.62 -1.11
C ASP A 27 -9.91 3.60 -1.52
N ILE A 28 -8.66 3.21 -1.28
CA ILE A 28 -7.49 3.98 -1.72
C ILE A 28 -7.08 3.52 -3.13
N LEU A 29 -7.08 2.20 -3.34
CA LEU A 29 -6.77 1.56 -4.62
C LEU A 29 -8.01 0.87 -5.20
N ASP A 30 -8.19 1.00 -6.50
CA ASP A 30 -9.08 0.17 -7.31
C ASP A 30 -8.32 -1.01 -7.87
N ASN A 31 -9.02 -2.14 -8.02
CA ASN A 31 -8.56 -3.31 -8.77
C ASN A 31 -9.59 -3.64 -9.87
N LYS A 32 -9.39 -3.08 -11.07
CA LYS A 32 -10.28 -3.28 -12.21
C LYS A 32 -9.58 -4.16 -13.23
N ALA A 33 -10.16 -5.32 -13.52
CA ALA A 33 -9.61 -6.29 -14.48
C ALA A 33 -8.14 -6.70 -14.21
N GLY A 34 -7.71 -6.70 -12.95
CA GLY A 34 -6.31 -7.00 -12.57
C GLY A 34 -5.37 -5.80 -12.63
N GLU A 35 -5.84 -4.64 -13.05
CA GLU A 35 -5.10 -3.39 -13.00
C GLU A 35 -5.36 -2.65 -11.68
N ILE A 36 -4.26 -2.32 -10.99
CA ILE A 36 -4.30 -1.51 -9.78
C ILE A 36 -4.16 -0.04 -10.15
N SER A 37 -5.09 0.79 -9.66
CA SER A 37 -5.07 2.24 -9.84
C SER A 37 -5.51 2.95 -8.57
N PHE A 38 -5.20 4.24 -8.41
CA PHE A 38 -5.76 5.02 -7.30
C PHE A 38 -7.21 5.41 -7.62
N GLN A 39 -8.10 5.28 -6.64
CA GLN A 39 -9.48 5.75 -6.80
C GLN A 39 -9.55 7.27 -7.00
N ASN A 40 -8.72 8.02 -6.25
CA ASN A 40 -8.60 9.46 -6.41
C ASN A 40 -7.26 9.82 -7.07
N PRO A 41 -7.28 10.45 -8.27
CA PRO A 41 -6.05 10.80 -8.98
C PRO A 41 -5.15 11.79 -8.21
N ILE A 42 -5.66 12.49 -7.19
CA ILE A 42 -4.85 13.39 -6.36
C ILE A 42 -3.72 12.66 -5.64
N TYR A 43 -3.93 11.40 -5.25
CA TYR A 43 -2.89 10.60 -4.59
C TYR A 43 -1.79 10.21 -5.56
N ALA A 44 -2.14 9.90 -6.82
CA ALA A 44 -1.15 9.63 -7.86
C ALA A 44 -0.30 10.87 -8.17
N TYR A 45 -0.92 12.05 -8.19
CA TYR A 45 -0.22 13.33 -8.36
C TYR A 45 0.73 13.58 -7.19
N TRP A 46 0.22 13.62 -5.95
CA TRP A 46 1.00 13.86 -4.75
C TRP A 46 2.19 12.90 -4.61
N LEU A 47 1.97 11.60 -4.87
CA LEU A 47 3.04 10.61 -4.78
C LEU A 47 4.18 10.90 -5.77
N LYS A 48 3.84 11.28 -7.01
CA LYS A 48 4.82 11.59 -8.07
C LYS A 48 5.53 12.93 -7.85
N THR A 49 4.81 13.95 -7.38
CA THR A 49 5.32 15.33 -7.34
C THR A 49 5.80 15.78 -5.97
N GLU A 50 5.38 15.15 -4.88
CA GLU A 50 5.72 15.56 -3.51
C GLU A 50 6.50 14.50 -2.75
N TYR A 51 6.08 13.23 -2.84
CA TYR A 51 6.73 12.15 -2.07
C TYR A 51 8.02 11.67 -2.73
N PHE A 52 7.97 11.28 -4.01
CA PHE A 52 9.16 10.79 -4.73
C PHE A 52 10.03 11.89 -5.36
N ALA A 53 9.54 13.13 -5.40
CA ALA A 53 10.32 14.26 -5.91
C ALA A 53 11.29 14.85 -4.87
N LYS A 54 11.22 14.38 -3.61
CA LYS A 54 12.15 14.68 -2.53
C LYS A 54 13.21 13.60 -2.43
#